data_AF-A0A2E0JIP9-F1
#
_entry.id   AF-A0A2E0JIP9-F1
#
_cell.length_a   1.000
_cell.length_b   1.000
_cell.length_c   1.000
_cell.angle_alpha   90.00
_cell.angle_beta   90.00
_cell.angle_gamma   90.00
#
_symmetry.space_group_name_H-M   'P 1'
#
loop_
_entity.id
_entity.type
_entity.pdbx_description
1 polymer ?
#
loop_
_entity_poly.entity_id
_entity_poly.type
_entity_poly.pdbx_seq_one_letter_code
_entity_poly.pdbx_strand_id
1 'polypeptide(L)'
;MILRIRVILNVEEDVLRDIEVDGSLTMMEFHKAISSFFGFDSSEPSTFFKSNNKWEREDEIKIFKLDENDQVYPDSTVSEFIKLKGDKLIYVYDFLNYWTFFIDVNETVEKAKDREYPFCLLSVGKVPEESPTNIFLDNPDIDLDSNSDLS
;
A
#
# COMPACT_ATOMS: atom_id res chain seq x y z
N MET A 1 -15.38 -8.73 11.14
CA MET A 1 -15.63 -7.28 11.27
C MET A 1 -15.15 -6.61 10.00
N ILE A 2 -15.78 -5.53 9.56
CA ILE A 2 -15.39 -4.85 8.31
C ILE A 2 -14.71 -3.54 8.66
N LEU A 3 -13.51 -3.33 8.12
CA LEU A 3 -12.79 -2.08 8.21
C LEU A 3 -13.16 -1.22 7.01
N ARG A 4 -13.64 0.00 7.24
CA ARG A 4 -13.74 1.05 6.22
C ARG A 4 -12.47 1.86 6.25
N ILE A 5 -11.70 1.75 5.19
CA ILE A 5 -10.43 2.43 5.06
C ILE A 5 -10.45 3.36 3.86
N ARG A 6 -9.74 4.48 3.98
CA ARG A 6 -9.40 5.32 2.85
C ARG A 6 -7.98 5.00 2.43
N VAL A 7 -7.80 4.73 1.15
CA VAL A 7 -6.49 4.52 0.52
C VAL A 7 -6.23 5.68 -0.43
N ILE A 8 -5.14 6.38 -0.24
CA ILE A 8 -4.76 7.58 -1.00
C ILE A 8 -3.45 7.26 -1.70
N LEU A 9 -3.39 7.42 -3.02
CA LEU A 9 -2.16 7.31 -3.76
C LEU A 9 -1.37 8.63 -3.67
N ASN A 10 -0.07 8.55 -3.37
CA ASN A 10 0.80 9.70 -3.23
C ASN A 10 1.25 10.25 -4.61
N VAL A 11 0.34 10.96 -5.27
CA VAL A 11 0.56 11.66 -6.55
C VAL A 11 0.03 13.09 -6.44
N GLU A 12 0.32 13.96 -7.42
CA GLU A 12 -0.12 15.36 -7.39
C GLU A 12 -1.64 15.50 -7.49
N GLU A 13 -2.29 14.62 -8.26
CA GLU A 13 -3.74 14.60 -8.38
C GLU A 13 -4.44 13.84 -7.23
N ASP A 14 -5.70 14.18 -6.99
CA ASP A 14 -6.53 13.46 -6.02
C ASP A 14 -6.92 12.07 -6.53
N VAL A 15 -6.12 11.06 -6.17
CA VAL A 15 -6.38 9.65 -6.50
C VAL A 15 -6.57 8.83 -5.22
N LEU A 16 -7.83 8.47 -4.92
CA LEU A 16 -8.16 7.72 -3.70
C LEU A 16 -9.30 6.73 -3.87
N ARG A 17 -9.35 5.76 -2.97
CA ARG A 17 -10.42 4.76 -2.85
C ARG A 17 -10.89 4.68 -1.41
N ASP A 18 -12.20 4.67 -1.18
CA ASP A 18 -12.74 4.20 0.10
C ASP A 18 -13.16 2.75 -0.07
N ILE A 19 -12.53 1.85 0.67
CA ILE A 19 -12.73 0.41 0.54
C ILE A 19 -13.15 -0.21 1.88
N GLU A 20 -14.02 -1.20 1.78
CA GLU A 20 -14.40 -2.07 2.88
C GLU A 20 -13.66 -3.40 2.76
N VAL A 21 -12.95 -3.78 3.80
CA VAL A 21 -12.18 -5.03 3.87
C VAL A 21 -12.59 -5.84 5.10
N ASP A 22 -12.69 -7.16 4.96
CA ASP A 22 -12.90 -8.03 6.13
C ASP A 22 -11.58 -8.08 6.91
N GLY A 23 -11.60 -7.80 8.22
CA GLY A 23 -10.41 -7.82 9.05
C GLY A 23 -9.72 -9.18 9.11
N SER A 24 -10.42 -10.25 8.70
CA SER A 24 -9.84 -11.60 8.57
C SER A 24 -9.12 -11.86 7.25
N LEU A 25 -9.13 -10.93 6.30
CA LEU A 25 -8.30 -11.07 5.08
C LEU A 25 -6.84 -11.20 5.49
N THR A 26 -6.11 -12.04 4.78
CA THR A 26 -4.65 -12.12 4.89
C THR A 26 -4.00 -10.84 4.35
N MET A 27 -2.78 -10.54 4.78
CA MET A 27 -2.03 -9.39 4.24
C MET A 27 -1.77 -9.53 2.73
N MET A 28 -1.62 -10.76 2.23
CA MET A 28 -1.49 -11.03 0.79
C MET A 28 -2.79 -10.74 0.03
N GLU A 29 -3.96 -11.09 0.58
CA GLU A 29 -5.25 -10.69 -0.01
C GLU A 29 -5.47 -9.18 0.07
N PHE A 30 -5.01 -8.55 1.14
CA PHE A 30 -5.09 -7.09 1.31
C PHE A 30 -4.25 -6.33 0.30
N HIS A 31 -3.01 -6.76 0.07
CA HIS A 31 -2.15 -6.33 -1.04
C HIS A 31 -2.91 -6.37 -2.36
N LYS A 32 -3.41 -7.57 -2.74
CA LYS A 32 -4.15 -7.78 -3.99
C LYS A 32 -5.39 -6.89 -4.10
N ALA A 33 -6.12 -6.72 -3.00
CA ALA A 33 -7.32 -5.90 -2.96
C ALA A 33 -6.99 -4.43 -3.28
N ILE A 34 -6.00 -3.86 -2.59
CA ILE A 34 -5.60 -2.47 -2.81
C ILE A 34 -5.08 -2.29 -4.23
N SER A 35 -4.05 -3.03 -4.64
CA SER A 35 -3.44 -2.88 -5.97
C SER A 35 -4.48 -3.01 -7.09
N SER A 36 -5.38 -4.00 -7.01
CA SER A 36 -6.43 -4.20 -8.01
C SER A 36 -7.43 -3.06 -8.09
N PHE A 37 -7.83 -2.44 -6.97
CA PHE A 37 -8.74 -1.28 -6.99
C PHE A 37 -8.12 -0.01 -7.60
N PHE A 38 -6.79 0.04 -7.68
CA PHE A 38 -6.05 1.07 -8.38
C PHE A 38 -5.66 0.65 -9.81
N GLY A 39 -6.01 -0.57 -10.25
CA GLY A 39 -5.80 -1.05 -11.62
C GLY A 39 -4.47 -1.75 -11.85
N PHE A 40 -3.70 -2.02 -10.81
CA PHE A 40 -2.48 -2.82 -10.89
C PHE A 40 -2.82 -4.32 -10.91
N ASP A 41 -1.94 -5.13 -11.50
CA ASP A 41 -2.12 -6.58 -11.61
C ASP A 41 -1.77 -7.36 -10.32
N SER A 42 -1.25 -6.67 -9.30
CA SER A 42 -0.85 -7.21 -8.00
C SER A 42 0.35 -8.15 -8.03
N SER A 43 1.10 -8.19 -9.13
CA SER A 43 2.22 -9.12 -9.32
C SER A 43 3.54 -8.63 -8.73
N GLU A 44 3.66 -7.33 -8.51
CA GLU A 44 4.91 -6.72 -8.04
C GLU A 44 5.12 -6.92 -6.53
N PRO A 45 6.39 -7.04 -6.09
CA PRO A 45 6.72 -7.12 -4.68
C PRO A 45 6.35 -5.82 -3.97
N SER A 46 5.95 -5.94 -2.70
CA SER A 46 5.44 -4.84 -1.91
C SER A 46 5.68 -5.03 -0.42
N THR A 47 5.55 -3.95 0.33
CA THR A 47 5.68 -3.97 1.79
C THR A 47 4.71 -2.96 2.41
N PHE A 48 4.33 -3.19 3.66
CA PHE A 48 3.54 -2.26 4.45
C PHE A 48 4.37 -1.73 5.61
N PHE A 49 4.07 -0.53 6.08
CA PHE A 49 4.62 0.05 7.30
C PHE A 49 3.47 0.52 8.18
N LYS A 50 3.56 0.29 9.49
CA LYS A 50 2.80 1.09 10.45
C LYS A 50 3.25 2.54 10.35
N SER A 51 2.31 3.44 10.61
CA SER A 51 2.60 4.86 10.55
C SER A 51 1.93 5.62 11.68
N ASN A 52 2.61 6.67 12.12
CA ASN A 52 2.05 7.61 13.09
C ASN A 52 1.11 8.62 12.41
N ASN A 53 0.56 9.54 13.20
CA ASN A 53 -0.37 10.57 12.71
C ASN A 53 0.24 11.57 11.71
N LYS A 54 1.56 11.57 11.54
CA LYS A 54 2.29 12.44 10.60
C LYS A 54 2.71 11.72 9.32
N TRP A 55 2.25 10.48 9.10
CA TRP A 55 2.65 9.66 7.96
C TRP A 55 4.16 9.33 7.94
N GLU A 56 4.79 9.24 9.11
CA GLU A 56 6.16 8.75 9.25
C GLU A 56 6.13 7.23 9.40
N ARG A 57 7.08 6.53 8.76
CA ARG A 57 7.18 5.05 8.80
C ARG A 57 7.69 4.59 10.18
N GLU A 58 7.04 3.59 10.74
CA GLU A 58 7.46 2.91 11.97
C GLU A 58 7.77 1.45 11.67
N ASP A 59 6.98 0.50 12.18
CA ASP A 59 7.22 -0.93 12.03
C ASP A 59 6.95 -1.41 10.60
N GLU A 60 7.91 -2.10 10.00
CA GLU A 60 7.72 -2.76 8.70
C GLU A 60 6.96 -4.10 8.85
N ILE A 61 6.01 -4.31 7.95
CA ILE A 61 5.22 -5.53 7.79
C ILE A 61 5.52 -6.07 6.40
N LYS A 62 6.59 -6.88 6.32
CA LYS A 62 6.99 -7.54 5.07
C LYS A 62 5.98 -8.63 4.72
N ILE A 63 5.53 -8.65 3.46
CA ILE A 63 4.65 -9.70 2.92
C ILE A 63 5.33 -10.54 1.85
N PHE A 64 6.56 -10.16 1.47
CA PHE A 64 7.42 -10.84 0.51
C PHE A 64 8.84 -10.92 1.08
N LYS A 65 9.56 -12.00 0.77
CA LYS A 65 10.95 -12.21 1.20
C LYS A 65 11.90 -11.61 0.18
N LEU A 66 12.74 -10.67 0.58
CA LEU A 66 13.91 -10.28 -0.23
C LEU A 66 15.09 -11.20 0.06
N ASP A 67 15.26 -11.54 1.35
CA ASP A 67 16.30 -12.45 1.82
C ASP A 67 15.70 -13.73 2.44
N GLU A 68 16.46 -14.83 2.44
CA GLU A 68 16.00 -16.10 3.01
C GLU A 68 15.60 -15.99 4.49
N ASN A 69 16.32 -15.11 5.21
CA ASN A 69 16.15 -14.84 6.64
C ASN A 69 15.03 -13.85 6.96
N ASP A 70 14.36 -13.27 5.95
CA ASP A 70 13.28 -12.34 6.20
C ASP A 70 12.11 -13.02 6.92
N GLN A 71 11.70 -12.40 8.02
CA GLN A 71 10.42 -12.70 8.66
C GLN A 71 9.32 -11.94 7.91
N VAL A 72 8.37 -12.69 7.36
CA VAL A 72 7.27 -12.17 6.54
C VAL A 72 5.93 -12.62 7.11
N TYR A 73 4.88 -11.86 6.81
CA TYR A 73 3.54 -12.03 7.35
C TYR A 73 2.44 -12.09 6.26
N PRO A 74 2.63 -12.81 5.14
CA PRO A 74 1.64 -12.82 4.06
C PRO A 74 0.29 -13.40 4.50
N ASP A 75 0.31 -14.38 5.41
CA ASP A 75 -0.86 -15.11 5.90
C ASP A 75 -1.45 -14.53 7.20
N SER A 76 -0.75 -13.57 7.83
CA SER A 76 -1.31 -12.83 8.97
C SER A 76 -2.53 -12.04 8.53
N THR A 77 -3.50 -11.92 9.42
CA THR A 77 -4.72 -11.17 9.12
C THR A 77 -4.47 -9.66 9.17
N VAL A 78 -5.20 -8.89 8.35
CA VAL A 78 -5.20 -7.41 8.40
C VAL A 78 -5.47 -6.93 9.82
N SER A 79 -6.39 -7.59 10.51
CA SER A 79 -6.73 -7.23 11.88
C SER A 79 -5.53 -7.34 12.82
N GLU A 80 -4.57 -8.22 12.63
CA GLU A 80 -3.38 -8.27 13.50
C GLU A 80 -2.60 -6.96 13.53
N PHE A 81 -2.64 -6.19 12.44
CA PHE A 81 -1.88 -4.95 12.29
C PHE A 81 -2.73 -3.68 12.45
N ILE A 82 -3.98 -3.69 11.98
CA ILE A 82 -4.90 -2.54 12.07
C ILE A 82 -6.31 -2.98 12.50
N LYS A 83 -6.88 -2.30 13.50
CA LYS A 83 -8.21 -2.64 14.05
C LYS A 83 -9.04 -1.42 14.41
N LEU A 84 -8.39 -0.34 14.78
CA LEU A 84 -9.02 0.80 15.41
C LEU A 84 -9.12 1.97 14.44
N LYS A 85 -10.16 2.77 14.63
CA LYS A 85 -10.28 4.06 13.96
C LYS A 85 -9.03 4.90 14.23
N GLY A 86 -8.44 5.43 13.17
CA GLY A 86 -7.24 6.24 13.20
C GLY A 86 -5.94 5.46 13.09
N ASP A 87 -5.97 4.11 13.03
CA ASP A 87 -4.79 3.34 12.65
C ASP A 87 -4.37 3.71 11.22
N LYS A 88 -3.07 3.89 11.01
CA LYS A 88 -2.49 4.32 9.73
C LYS A 88 -1.43 3.35 9.25
N LEU A 89 -1.45 3.07 7.94
CA LEU A 89 -0.39 2.32 7.26
C LEU A 89 0.13 3.11 6.05
N ILE A 90 1.38 2.86 5.71
CA ILE A 90 1.96 3.21 4.42
C ILE A 90 2.18 1.92 3.66
N TYR A 91 1.64 1.83 2.46
CA TYR A 91 1.78 0.68 1.58
C TYR A 91 2.65 1.08 0.38
N VAL A 92 3.73 0.34 0.14
CA VAL A 92 4.65 0.58 -0.97
C VAL A 92 4.56 -0.60 -1.92
N TYR A 93 4.03 -0.36 -3.11
CA TYR A 93 3.91 -1.33 -4.20
C TYR A 93 4.98 -1.07 -5.25
N ASP A 94 5.57 -2.16 -5.77
CA ASP A 94 6.60 -2.13 -6.80
C ASP A 94 7.88 -1.42 -6.32
N PHE A 95 8.94 -2.20 -6.07
CA PHE A 95 10.21 -1.65 -5.58
C PHE A 95 11.06 -0.94 -6.64
N LEU A 96 10.62 -0.92 -7.91
CA LEU A 96 11.23 -0.09 -8.95
C LEU A 96 10.52 1.26 -9.04
N ASN A 97 9.18 1.24 -9.00
CA ASN A 97 8.34 2.42 -9.20
C ASN A 97 7.83 3.06 -7.91
N TYR A 98 8.07 2.48 -6.74
CA TYR A 98 7.72 2.97 -5.40
C TYR A 98 6.33 3.63 -5.29
N TRP A 99 5.30 3.01 -5.88
CA TRP A 99 3.94 3.48 -5.76
C TRP A 99 3.53 3.46 -4.28
N THR A 100 3.39 4.65 -3.71
CA THR A 100 3.19 4.82 -2.26
C THR A 100 1.74 5.18 -2.00
N PHE A 101 1.11 4.43 -1.11
CA PHE A 101 -0.26 4.63 -0.70
C PHE A 101 -0.34 4.88 0.81
N PHE A 102 -1.16 5.86 1.19
CA PHE A 102 -1.52 6.13 2.57
C PHE A 102 -2.86 5.49 2.89
N ILE A 103 -2.91 4.69 3.95
CA ILE A 103 -4.11 3.95 4.36
C ILE A 103 -4.53 4.49 5.73
N ASP A 104 -5.77 4.97 5.82
CA ASP A 104 -6.37 5.47 7.06
C ASP A 104 -7.63 4.66 7.41
N VAL A 105 -7.68 4.11 8.63
CA VAL A 105 -8.87 3.39 9.10
C VAL A 105 -9.91 4.39 9.62
N ASN A 106 -10.98 4.58 8.87
CA ASN A 106 -12.02 5.57 9.18
C ASN A 106 -12.98 5.07 10.26
N GLU A 107 -13.42 3.82 10.14
CA GLU A 107 -14.35 3.18 11.08
C GLU A 107 -14.37 1.66 10.90
N THR A 108 -14.95 0.98 11.88
CA THR A 108 -15.23 -0.46 11.85
C THR A 108 -16.74 -0.66 11.88
N VAL A 109 -17.25 -1.46 10.94
CA VAL A 109 -18.69 -1.73 10.78
C VAL A 109 -18.99 -3.22 10.78
N GLU A 110 -20.26 -3.56 11.01
CA GLU A 110 -20.75 -4.92 10.90
C GLU A 110 -20.81 -5.38 9.45
N LYS A 111 -20.65 -6.69 9.24
CA LYS A 111 -20.72 -7.29 7.91
C LYS A 111 -22.13 -7.17 7.35
N ALA A 112 -22.26 -6.58 6.17
CA ALA A 112 -23.53 -6.53 5.46
C ALA A 112 -23.88 -7.94 4.91
N LYS A 113 -25.15 -8.33 5.00
CA LYS A 113 -25.61 -9.68 4.59
C LYS A 113 -25.45 -9.92 3.09
N ASP A 114 -25.60 -8.88 2.28
CA ASP A 114 -25.67 -8.96 0.82
C ASP A 114 -24.47 -8.26 0.13
N ARG A 115 -23.32 -8.22 0.81
CA ARG A 115 -22.08 -7.62 0.27
C ARG A 115 -20.93 -8.61 0.33
N GLU A 116 -20.24 -8.73 -0.80
CA GLU A 116 -18.95 -9.41 -0.88
C GLU A 116 -17.81 -8.43 -0.58
N TYR A 117 -16.76 -8.94 0.03
CA TYR A 117 -15.59 -8.16 0.42
C TYR A 117 -14.35 -8.77 -0.23
N PRO A 118 -13.36 -7.96 -0.64
CA PRO A 118 -13.29 -6.50 -0.46
C PRO A 118 -14.24 -5.74 -1.40
N PHE A 119 -14.73 -4.57 -0.97
CA PHE A 119 -15.69 -3.75 -1.72
C PHE A 119 -15.24 -2.30 -1.82
N CYS A 120 -15.32 -1.70 -3.01
CA CYS A 120 -15.00 -0.28 -3.20
C CYS A 120 -16.28 0.58 -3.10
N LEU A 121 -16.35 1.42 -2.07
CA LEU A 121 -17.46 2.35 -1.83
C LEU A 121 -17.36 3.60 -2.70
N LEU A 122 -16.14 4.12 -2.84
CA LEU A 122 -15.84 5.36 -3.55
C LEU A 122 -14.55 5.21 -4.34
N SER A 123 -14.56 5.73 -5.57
CA SER A 123 -13.39 5.82 -6.42
C SER A 123 -13.26 7.23 -6.98
N VAL A 124 -12.12 7.88 -6.73
CA VAL A 124 -11.81 9.24 -7.17
C VAL A 124 -10.47 9.24 -7.90
N GLY A 125 -10.41 9.94 -9.02
CA GLY A 125 -9.19 10.06 -9.82
C GLY A 125 -8.78 8.79 -10.56
N LYS A 126 -7.83 8.96 -11.48
CA LYS A 126 -7.20 7.88 -12.24
C LYS A 126 -5.74 7.80 -11.83
N VAL A 127 -5.21 6.60 -11.72
CA VAL A 127 -3.77 6.40 -11.53
C VAL A 127 -3.05 6.96 -12.77
N PRO A 128 -2.00 7.79 -12.59
CA PRO A 128 -1.24 8.32 -13.71
C PRO A 128 -0.50 7.19 -14.45
N GLU A 129 -0.12 7.45 -15.70
CA GLU A 129 0.61 6.48 -16.52
C GLU A 129 2.06 6.28 -16.04
N GLU A 130 2.65 7.33 -15.46
CA GLU A 130 4.01 7.31 -14.93
C GLU A 130 4.00 7.37 -13.40
N SER A 131 4.94 6.64 -12.80
CA SER A 131 5.09 6.65 -11.35
C SER A 131 5.64 7.99 -10.87
N PRO A 132 5.26 8.43 -9.66
CA PRO A 132 5.81 9.66 -9.10
C PRO A 132 7.32 9.54 -8.83
N THR A 133 7.94 8.35 -8.88
CA THR A 133 9.32 8.06 -8.44
C THR A 133 10.45 8.87 -9.08
N ASN A 134 10.17 9.75 -10.04
CA ASN A 134 11.07 10.88 -10.30
C ASN A 134 11.36 11.75 -9.06
N ILE A 135 10.52 11.77 -8.01
CA ILE A 135 10.81 12.53 -6.77
C ILE A 135 11.92 11.95 -5.88
N PHE A 136 12.35 10.70 -6.06
CA PHE A 136 13.52 10.16 -5.32
C PHE A 136 14.84 10.31 -6.07
N LEU A 137 14.79 10.64 -7.37
CA LEU A 137 15.97 11.03 -8.17
C LEU A 137 16.34 12.51 -7.97
N ASP A 138 15.48 13.31 -7.33
CA ASP A 138 15.78 14.69 -6.93
C ASP A 138 16.64 14.78 -5.65
N ASN A 139 17.37 13.71 -5.32
CA ASN A 139 18.52 13.80 -4.43
C ASN A 139 19.77 14.04 -5.31
N PRO A 140 20.33 15.26 -5.37
CA PRO A 140 21.49 15.58 -6.22
C PRO A 140 22.79 14.89 -5.80
N ASP A 141 22.78 14.02 -4.78
CA ASP A 141 23.96 13.32 -4.27
C ASP A 141 24.10 11.87 -4.77
N ILE A 142 23.30 11.44 -5.76
CA ILE A 142 23.65 10.26 -6.54
C ILE A 142 24.66 10.71 -7.60
N ASP A 143 25.95 10.70 -7.21
CA ASP A 143 27.06 10.74 -8.16
C ASP A 143 26.92 9.53 -9.10
N LEU A 144 26.29 9.76 -10.26
CA LEU A 144 26.32 8.88 -11.41
C LEU A 144 27.71 8.94 -12.05
N ASP A 145 28.73 8.54 -11.30
CA ASP A 145 30.05 8.26 -11.86
C ASP A 145 30.04 6.84 -12.43
N SER A 146 29.54 6.73 -13.66
CA SER A 146 29.86 5.62 -14.54
C SER A 146 30.10 6.11 -15.97
N ASN A 147 31.05 7.03 -16.11
CA ASN A 147 31.82 7.14 -17.34
C ASN A 147 32.98 6.13 -17.30
N SER A 148 32.92 5.11 -18.14
CA SER A 148 33.96 4.90 -19.15
C SER A 148 33.61 3.71 -20.05
N ASP A 149 33.16 4.07 -21.24
CA ASP A 149 33.51 3.47 -22.52
C ASP A 149 34.32 2.17 -22.47
N LEU A 150 33.64 1.09 -22.86
CA LEU A 150 34.30 -0.08 -23.43
C LEU A 150 34.80 0.30 -24.84
N SER A 151 36.08 0.62 -24.94
CA SER A 151 36.88 0.48 -26.16
C SER A 151 38.24 -0.13 -25.84
#